data_AF-A0A6H9YJZ3-F1
#
_entry.id   AF-A0A6H9YJZ3-F1
#
_cell.length_a   1.000
_cell.length_b   1.000
_cell.length_c   1.000
_cell.angle_alpha   90.00
_cell.angle_beta   90.00
_cell.angle_gamma   90.00
#
_symmetry.space_group_name_H-M   'P 1'
#
loop_
_entity.id
_entity.type
_entity.pdbx_description
1 polymer ?
#
loop_
_entity_poly.entity_id
_entity_poly.type
_entity_poly.pdbx_seq_one_letter_code
_entity_poly.pdbx_strand_id
1 'polypeptide(L)'
;MGSASAMIAEARKWLGTSGRPNTLTRAYASRHGDGFLRAPWCDIAVTEWARRSGNADAVLPAGDRAYTVWHAQDFQKIKRWYTGTAANIDKAKPGDIVFFDWGSSNTIGAIDHVGIVEKVLGGGRVQTIEGNTGDACKRRVRSASSIAGYGRPAYTAYKWNGKAPAATLRRGDVGDRVRDLQNALMKAGERLPEFGADGDYGVETVNAVTSFQRKHDISETAGVYGSRTAAALQKALSPRPPEEDDEVRYYGQLNNGPAAITPISIHPGDATAIGFWGDNGIQQLPPASIRVAIHDAKGWYSEILVVDSAKPKPWIRFRDPKTTDGVSIRREDDGAVAVAWDAS
;
A
#
# COMPACT_ATOMS: atom_id res chain seq x y z
N MET A 1 -10.27 -21.47 4.54
CA MET A 1 -8.81 -21.61 4.41
C MET A 1 -8.14 -20.35 4.96
N GLY A 2 -7.13 -20.49 5.83
CA GLY A 2 -6.39 -19.36 6.38
C GLY A 2 -5.39 -18.73 5.39
N SER A 3 -4.60 -17.76 5.86
CA SER A 3 -3.55 -17.09 5.08
C SER A 3 -2.15 -17.64 5.42
N ALA A 4 -1.21 -17.47 4.48
CA ALA A 4 0.20 -17.79 4.70
C ALA A 4 0.78 -17.00 5.89
N SER A 5 0.38 -15.74 6.04
CA SER A 5 0.80 -14.88 7.15
C SER A 5 0.34 -15.43 8.50
N ALA A 6 -0.89 -15.96 8.60
CA ALA A 6 -1.38 -16.61 9.81
C ALA A 6 -0.58 -17.87 10.15
N MET A 7 -0.21 -18.66 9.13
CA MET A 7 0.63 -19.86 9.32
C MET A 7 2.03 -19.50 9.86
N ILE A 8 2.69 -18.52 9.25
CA ILE A 8 4.01 -18.05 9.70
C ILE A 8 3.94 -17.42 11.10
N ALA A 9 2.92 -16.59 11.35
CA ALA A 9 2.72 -15.96 12.65
C ALA A 9 2.51 -17.01 13.76
N GLU A 10 1.80 -18.10 13.47
CA GLU A 10 1.66 -19.22 14.39
C GLU A 10 3.00 -19.90 14.62
N ALA A 11 3.74 -20.26 13.56
CA ALA A 11 5.06 -20.90 13.69
C ALA A 11 6.05 -20.08 14.54
N ARG A 12 6.04 -18.74 14.40
CA ARG A 12 6.89 -17.82 15.16
C ARG A 12 6.70 -17.89 16.68
N LYS A 13 5.48 -18.16 17.15
CA LYS A 13 5.19 -18.29 18.60
C LYS A 13 5.98 -19.40 19.26
N TRP A 14 6.44 -20.38 18.47
CA TRP A 14 7.12 -21.56 18.97
C TRP A 14 8.63 -21.44 18.96
N LEU A 15 9.21 -20.37 18.38
CA LEU A 15 10.66 -20.16 18.38
C LEU A 15 11.24 -20.23 19.79
N GLY A 16 12.28 -21.04 19.97
CA GLY A 16 12.92 -21.28 21.27
C GLY A 16 12.31 -22.43 22.09
N THR A 17 11.11 -22.92 21.74
CA THR A 17 10.55 -24.14 22.34
C THR A 17 11.51 -25.31 22.12
N SER A 18 11.83 -26.07 23.16
CA SER A 18 12.79 -27.17 23.09
C SER A 18 12.38 -28.39 23.90
N GLY A 19 13.02 -29.51 23.60
CA GLY A 19 12.85 -30.78 24.29
C GLY A 19 11.57 -31.52 23.92
N ARG A 20 11.48 -32.75 24.44
CA ARG A 20 10.33 -33.65 24.31
C ARG A 20 10.04 -34.36 25.65
N PRO A 21 8.78 -34.55 26.02
CA PRO A 21 7.59 -34.01 25.35
C PRO A 21 7.47 -32.50 25.51
N ASN A 22 6.90 -31.84 24.51
CA ASN A 22 6.56 -30.41 24.55
C ASN A 22 5.08 -30.23 24.21
N THR A 23 4.58 -28.99 24.25
CA THR A 23 3.15 -28.69 24.02
C THR A 23 2.66 -29.18 22.67
N LEU A 24 3.50 -29.15 21.63
CA LEU A 24 3.14 -29.61 20.28
C LEU A 24 3.05 -31.13 20.22
N THR A 25 4.05 -31.84 20.77
CA THR A 25 4.03 -33.32 20.77
C THR A 25 2.91 -33.88 21.66
N ARG A 26 2.59 -33.21 22.78
CA ARG A 26 1.44 -33.58 23.63
C ARG A 26 0.11 -33.38 22.90
N ALA A 27 -0.06 -32.25 22.21
CA ALA A 27 -1.27 -31.98 21.46
C ALA A 27 -1.47 -33.01 20.33
N TYR A 28 -0.42 -33.36 19.61
CA TYR A 28 -0.47 -34.39 18.58
C TYR A 28 -0.73 -35.79 19.18
N ALA A 29 -0.01 -36.17 20.23
CA ALA A 29 -0.20 -37.45 20.91
C ALA A 29 -1.61 -37.64 21.46
N SER A 30 -2.28 -36.58 21.92
CA SER A 30 -3.67 -36.65 22.37
C SER A 30 -4.66 -37.11 21.29
N ARG A 31 -4.30 -36.97 20.00
CA ARG A 31 -5.12 -37.40 18.85
C ARG A 31 -4.63 -38.69 18.20
N HIS A 32 -3.35 -39.02 18.36
CA HIS A 32 -2.68 -40.09 17.59
C HIS A 32 -1.98 -41.15 18.47
N GLY A 33 -2.05 -41.03 19.80
CA GLY A 33 -1.48 -41.96 20.77
C GLY A 33 -0.16 -41.51 21.40
N ASP A 34 0.13 -42.05 22.59
CA ASP A 34 1.26 -41.63 23.43
C ASP A 34 2.65 -41.87 22.82
N GLY A 35 2.76 -42.73 21.81
CA GLY A 35 4.01 -42.95 21.06
C GLY A 35 4.59 -41.67 20.46
N PHE A 36 3.75 -40.66 20.18
CA PHE A 36 4.20 -39.38 19.63
C PHE A 36 4.74 -38.40 20.66
N LEU A 37 4.62 -38.66 21.96
CA LEU A 37 5.10 -37.75 23.01
C LEU A 37 6.60 -37.45 22.87
N ARG A 38 7.39 -38.44 22.44
CA ARG A 38 8.86 -38.36 22.30
C ARG A 38 9.35 -38.54 20.86
N ALA A 39 8.46 -38.65 19.89
CA ALA A 39 8.81 -38.79 18.48
C ALA A 39 9.56 -37.53 17.98
N PRO A 40 10.41 -37.65 16.93
CA PRO A 40 10.85 -36.50 16.16
C PRO A 40 9.65 -35.65 15.73
N TRP A 41 9.74 -34.34 15.92
CA TRP A 41 8.56 -33.47 15.93
C TRP A 41 8.60 -32.33 14.91
N CYS A 42 9.47 -32.40 13.90
CA CYS A 42 9.53 -31.38 12.85
C CYS A 42 8.18 -31.24 12.12
N ASP A 43 7.62 -32.36 11.67
CA ASP A 43 6.35 -32.35 10.93
C ASP A 43 5.12 -32.27 11.84
N ILE A 44 5.25 -32.78 13.07
CA ILE A 44 4.27 -32.52 14.14
C ILE A 44 4.12 -31.02 14.37
N ALA A 45 5.23 -30.27 14.35
CA ALA A 45 5.19 -28.81 14.50
C ALA A 45 4.40 -28.17 13.35
N VAL A 46 4.71 -28.53 12.10
CA VAL A 46 3.99 -28.02 10.92
C VAL A 46 2.50 -28.35 11.00
N THR A 47 2.15 -29.57 11.40
CA THR A 47 0.75 -29.98 11.61
C THR A 47 0.07 -29.10 12.64
N GLU A 48 0.67 -28.91 13.81
CA GLU A 48 0.09 -28.11 14.87
C GLU A 48 -0.02 -26.62 14.49
N TRP A 49 0.98 -26.06 13.80
CA TRP A 49 0.90 -24.70 13.27
C TRP A 49 -0.24 -24.56 12.27
N ALA A 50 -0.43 -25.53 11.38
CA ALA A 50 -1.52 -25.54 10.42
C ALA A 50 -2.88 -25.57 11.12
N ARG A 51 -3.05 -26.42 12.14
CA ARG A 51 -4.30 -26.50 12.90
C ARG A 51 -4.60 -25.21 13.67
N ARG A 52 -3.62 -24.68 14.39
CA ARG A 52 -3.78 -23.49 15.26
C ARG A 52 -3.97 -22.20 14.46
N SER A 53 -3.44 -22.14 13.24
CA SER A 53 -3.63 -21.00 12.34
C SER A 53 -4.89 -21.10 11.45
N GLY A 54 -5.65 -22.20 11.52
CA GLY A 54 -6.81 -22.43 10.64
C GLY A 54 -6.43 -22.78 9.19
N ASN A 55 -5.21 -23.28 8.98
CA ASN A 55 -4.65 -23.66 7.68
C ASN A 55 -4.58 -25.18 7.46
N ALA A 56 -5.21 -25.99 8.30
CA ALA A 56 -5.19 -27.45 8.21
C ALA A 56 -5.54 -27.95 6.80
N ASP A 57 -6.66 -27.52 6.21
CA ASP A 57 -7.07 -27.99 4.87
C ASP A 57 -6.06 -27.65 3.76
N ALA A 58 -5.39 -26.50 3.89
CA ALA A 58 -4.45 -26.02 2.88
C ALA A 58 -3.09 -26.70 2.98
N VAL A 59 -2.63 -26.98 4.20
CA VAL A 59 -1.30 -27.51 4.52
C VAL A 59 -1.30 -29.03 4.64
N LEU A 60 -2.41 -29.62 5.12
CA LEU A 60 -2.57 -31.04 5.44
C LEU A 60 -3.65 -31.68 4.56
N PRO A 61 -3.48 -31.70 3.21
CA PRO A 61 -4.52 -32.12 2.27
C PRO A 61 -4.98 -33.58 2.44
N ALA A 62 -4.24 -34.40 3.20
CA ALA A 62 -4.61 -35.77 3.54
C ALA A 62 -4.53 -36.06 5.05
N GLY A 63 -4.78 -35.04 5.88
CA GLY A 63 -4.83 -35.13 7.35
C GLY A 63 -3.50 -34.86 8.05
N ASP A 64 -3.50 -34.91 9.38
CA ASP A 64 -2.34 -34.66 10.25
C ASP A 64 -1.10 -35.47 9.81
N ARG A 65 0.10 -34.86 9.92
CA ARG A 65 1.37 -35.47 9.52
C ARG A 65 2.43 -35.39 10.62
N ALA A 66 3.06 -36.53 10.87
CA ALA A 66 4.30 -36.63 11.65
C ALA A 66 5.47 -37.14 10.80
N TYR A 67 5.19 -37.70 9.61
CA TYR A 67 6.17 -38.27 8.71
C TYR A 67 6.31 -37.42 7.44
N THR A 68 7.49 -36.83 7.30
CA THR A 68 7.86 -35.83 6.29
C THR A 68 7.67 -36.32 4.85
N VAL A 69 8.04 -37.57 4.56
CA VAL A 69 7.93 -38.15 3.22
C VAL A 69 6.48 -38.22 2.77
N TRP A 70 5.57 -38.66 3.64
CA TRP A 70 4.13 -38.71 3.31
C TRP A 70 3.57 -37.31 3.08
N HIS A 71 3.97 -36.34 3.90
CA HIS A 71 3.52 -34.97 3.72
C HIS A 71 3.98 -34.37 2.38
N ALA A 72 5.23 -34.60 1.97
CA ALA A 72 5.72 -34.23 0.65
C ALA A 72 4.97 -34.95 -0.49
N GLN A 73 4.70 -36.25 -0.34
CA GLN A 73 3.92 -37.04 -1.30
C GLN A 73 2.50 -36.51 -1.46
N ASP A 74 1.89 -35.98 -0.40
CA ASP A 74 0.55 -35.39 -0.52
C ASP A 74 0.56 -34.15 -1.42
N PHE A 75 1.54 -33.27 -1.26
CA PHE A 75 1.75 -32.14 -2.18
C PHE A 75 2.05 -32.61 -3.61
N GLN A 76 2.79 -33.70 -3.78
CA GLN A 76 3.05 -34.29 -5.09
C GLN A 76 1.75 -34.78 -5.74
N LYS A 77 0.90 -35.52 -5.02
CA LYS A 77 -0.39 -36.04 -5.51
C LYS A 77 -1.32 -34.92 -5.97
N ILE A 78 -1.37 -33.81 -5.24
CA ILE A 78 -2.19 -32.65 -5.61
C ILE A 78 -1.50 -31.70 -6.60
N LYS A 79 -0.33 -32.08 -7.15
CA LYS A 79 0.46 -31.32 -8.15
C LYS A 79 0.91 -29.94 -7.67
N ARG A 80 1.27 -29.82 -6.39
CA ARG A 80 1.76 -28.58 -5.76
C ARG A 80 3.11 -28.76 -5.07
N TRP A 81 3.82 -29.80 -5.48
CA TRP A 81 5.22 -30.04 -5.17
C TRP A 81 6.12 -29.38 -6.20
N TYR A 82 7.21 -28.77 -5.72
CA TYR A 82 8.26 -28.18 -6.55
C TYR A 82 9.61 -28.69 -6.06
N THR A 83 10.46 -29.15 -6.98
CA THR A 83 11.79 -29.66 -6.66
C THR A 83 12.72 -28.55 -6.16
N GLY A 84 13.66 -28.87 -5.27
CA GLY A 84 14.50 -27.90 -4.57
C GLY A 84 15.63 -27.26 -5.37
N THR A 85 15.50 -27.10 -6.69
CA THR A 85 16.49 -26.39 -7.51
C THR A 85 16.59 -24.92 -7.10
N ALA A 86 17.76 -24.28 -7.24
CA ALA A 86 17.94 -22.87 -6.89
C ALA A 86 16.88 -21.97 -7.54
N ALA A 87 16.59 -22.19 -8.83
CA ALA A 87 15.56 -21.46 -9.57
C ALA A 87 14.14 -21.65 -9.01
N ASN A 88 13.81 -22.84 -8.49
CA ASN A 88 12.52 -23.08 -7.85
C ASN A 88 12.47 -22.48 -6.45
N ILE A 89 13.57 -22.52 -5.69
CA ILE A 89 13.67 -21.90 -4.37
C ILE A 89 13.55 -20.37 -4.47
N ASP A 90 14.11 -19.75 -5.50
CA ASP A 90 13.91 -18.31 -5.76
C ASP A 90 12.45 -17.96 -6.11
N LYS A 91 11.65 -18.96 -6.55
CA LYS A 91 10.21 -18.84 -6.80
C LYS A 91 9.35 -19.32 -5.63
N ALA A 92 9.96 -19.74 -4.52
CA ALA A 92 9.23 -20.08 -3.30
C ALA A 92 8.47 -18.85 -2.80
N LYS A 93 7.54 -19.06 -1.89
CA LYS A 93 6.75 -18.00 -1.26
C LYS A 93 6.75 -18.19 0.26
N PRO A 94 6.69 -17.10 1.03
CA PRO A 94 6.38 -17.20 2.46
C PRO A 94 5.14 -18.08 2.66
N GLY A 95 5.26 -19.08 3.53
CA GLY A 95 4.23 -20.06 3.83
C GLY A 95 4.36 -21.39 3.09
N ASP A 96 5.24 -21.51 2.09
CA ASP A 96 5.53 -22.81 1.48
C ASP A 96 6.13 -23.76 2.54
N ILE A 97 5.75 -25.04 2.50
CA ILE A 97 6.29 -26.08 3.39
C ILE A 97 7.53 -26.65 2.71
N VAL A 98 8.69 -26.43 3.30
CA VAL A 98 9.99 -26.80 2.73
C VAL A 98 10.51 -28.08 3.37
N PHE A 99 10.98 -28.99 2.54
CA PHE A 99 11.43 -30.32 2.93
C PHE A 99 12.91 -30.48 2.58
N PHE A 100 13.67 -31.08 3.48
CA PHE A 100 15.11 -31.17 3.39
C PHE A 100 15.59 -32.61 3.25
N ASP A 101 16.63 -32.78 2.46
CA ASP A 101 17.35 -34.03 2.24
C ASP A 101 18.84 -33.73 2.45
N TRP A 102 19.37 -34.17 3.58
CA TRP A 102 20.77 -33.91 3.96
C TRP A 102 21.73 -34.75 3.14
N GLY A 103 21.25 -35.86 2.55
CA GLY A 103 21.97 -36.68 1.58
C GLY A 103 22.04 -36.06 0.18
N SER A 104 21.36 -34.93 -0.05
CA SER A 104 21.40 -34.16 -1.31
C SER A 104 20.98 -34.95 -2.55
N SER A 105 20.16 -36.00 -2.39
CA SER A 105 19.63 -36.79 -3.51
C SER A 105 18.51 -36.06 -4.25
N ASN A 106 17.88 -35.08 -3.59
CA ASN A 106 16.70 -34.34 -4.06
C ASN A 106 15.48 -35.23 -4.33
N THR A 107 15.37 -36.36 -3.62
CA THR A 107 14.27 -37.30 -3.76
C THR A 107 13.32 -37.24 -2.58
N ILE A 108 12.02 -37.39 -2.83
CA ILE A 108 11.00 -37.37 -1.77
C ILE A 108 11.23 -38.51 -0.76
N GLY A 109 11.72 -39.67 -1.21
CA GLY A 109 11.98 -40.81 -0.34
C GLY A 109 13.14 -40.63 0.64
N ALA A 110 14.00 -39.62 0.43
CA ALA A 110 15.16 -39.32 1.26
C ALA A 110 14.97 -38.07 2.14
N ILE A 111 13.73 -37.60 2.33
CA ILE A 111 13.47 -36.40 3.13
C ILE A 111 13.68 -36.68 4.62
N ASP A 112 14.60 -35.95 5.23
CA ASP A 112 14.97 -36.03 6.64
C ASP A 112 14.20 -35.05 7.54
N HIS A 113 13.82 -33.90 7.00
CA HIS A 113 13.33 -32.78 7.80
C HIS A 113 12.34 -31.90 7.04
N VAL A 114 11.61 -31.07 7.79
CA VAL A 114 10.62 -30.15 7.24
C VAL A 114 10.58 -28.86 8.07
N GLY A 115 10.23 -27.76 7.42
CA GLY A 115 9.91 -26.50 8.06
C GLY A 115 8.97 -25.67 7.18
N ILE A 116 8.79 -24.41 7.55
CA ILE A 116 8.04 -23.44 6.77
C ILE A 116 8.97 -22.33 6.27
N VAL A 117 8.81 -21.94 5.00
CA VAL A 117 9.49 -20.78 4.43
C VAL A 117 8.92 -19.52 5.06
N GLU A 118 9.76 -18.78 5.78
CA GLU A 118 9.42 -17.48 6.35
C GLU A 118 9.75 -16.35 5.36
N LYS A 119 10.89 -16.44 4.66
CA LYS A 119 11.37 -15.43 3.71
C LYS A 119 12.21 -16.05 2.60
N VAL A 120 12.07 -15.54 1.38
CA VAL A 120 12.97 -15.87 0.25
C VAL A 120 14.08 -14.83 0.21
N LEU A 121 15.32 -15.29 0.18
CA LEU A 121 16.52 -14.43 0.26
C LEU A 121 17.23 -14.26 -1.09
N GLY A 122 16.77 -14.97 -2.12
CA GLY A 122 17.41 -15.02 -3.43
C GLY A 122 18.67 -15.90 -3.45
N GLY A 123 19.12 -16.25 -4.67
CA GLY A 123 20.28 -17.10 -4.88
C GLY A 123 20.06 -18.55 -4.40
N GLY A 124 18.82 -19.03 -4.50
CA GLY A 124 18.42 -20.35 -4.03
C GLY A 124 18.44 -20.49 -2.50
N ARG A 125 18.26 -19.40 -1.75
CA ARG A 125 18.24 -19.41 -0.28
C ARG A 125 16.91 -18.95 0.29
N VAL A 126 16.52 -19.58 1.39
CA VAL A 126 15.33 -19.24 2.16
C VAL A 126 15.66 -19.16 3.65
N GLN A 127 15.00 -18.24 4.34
CA GLN A 127 14.87 -18.27 5.79
C GLN A 127 13.66 -19.11 6.17
N THR A 128 13.80 -19.96 7.17
CA THR A 128 12.82 -20.97 7.58
C THR A 128 12.56 -20.93 9.08
N ILE A 129 11.39 -21.41 9.49
CA ILE A 129 11.10 -21.81 10.87
C ILE A 129 10.93 -23.33 10.89
N GLU A 130 11.73 -23.99 11.72
CA GLU A 130 11.86 -25.44 11.74
C GLU A 130 11.67 -25.95 13.18
N GLY A 131 10.71 -26.84 13.37
CA GLY A 131 10.54 -27.58 14.63
C GLY A 131 11.58 -28.70 14.71
N ASN A 132 12.01 -29.08 15.92
CA ASN A 132 12.94 -30.19 16.15
C ASN A 132 14.35 -30.02 15.51
N THR A 133 14.82 -28.81 15.23
CA THR A 133 16.20 -28.56 14.82
C THR A 133 17.14 -28.61 16.04
N GLY A 134 17.77 -29.77 16.25
CA GLY A 134 18.51 -30.02 17.49
C GLY A 134 17.58 -29.96 18.71
N ASP A 135 16.45 -30.66 18.61
CA ASP A 135 15.36 -30.72 19.60
C ASP A 135 14.81 -29.36 20.04
N ALA A 136 14.77 -28.39 19.12
CA ALA A 136 14.21 -27.06 19.38
C ALA A 136 13.58 -26.45 18.12
N CYS A 137 12.62 -25.55 18.29
CA CYS A 137 12.09 -24.73 17.21
C CYS A 137 13.05 -23.57 16.95
N LYS A 138 13.60 -23.49 15.74
CA LYS A 138 14.64 -22.51 15.40
C LYS A 138 14.37 -21.86 14.06
N ARG A 139 14.87 -20.63 13.93
CA ARG A 139 15.03 -19.96 12.64
C ARG A 139 16.35 -20.40 12.00
N ARG A 140 16.31 -20.71 10.71
CA ARG A 140 17.47 -21.14 9.92
C ARG A 140 17.49 -20.44 8.57
N VAL A 141 18.68 -20.41 7.97
CA VAL A 141 18.85 -20.09 6.55
C VAL A 141 19.30 -21.38 5.88
N ARG A 142 18.62 -21.76 4.80
CA ARG A 142 18.86 -22.99 4.05
C ARG A 142 19.06 -22.66 2.58
N SER A 143 19.95 -23.38 1.93
CA SER A 143 20.20 -23.30 0.50
C SER A 143 19.58 -24.48 -0.24
N ALA A 144 19.33 -24.29 -1.53
CA ALA A 144 18.86 -25.30 -2.47
C ALA A 144 19.67 -26.62 -2.41
N SER A 145 20.96 -26.56 -2.08
CA SER A 145 21.81 -27.74 -1.90
C SER A 145 21.38 -28.71 -0.80
N SER A 146 20.47 -28.30 0.10
CA SER A 146 19.96 -29.11 1.20
C SER A 146 18.45 -29.32 1.16
N ILE A 147 17.79 -28.80 0.11
CA ILE A 147 16.33 -28.78 0.00
C ILE A 147 15.92 -29.80 -1.06
N ALA A 148 15.15 -30.81 -0.65
CA ALA A 148 14.56 -31.76 -1.60
C ALA A 148 13.49 -31.08 -2.47
N GLY A 149 12.72 -30.19 -1.86
CA GLY A 149 11.68 -29.41 -2.51
C GLY A 149 10.76 -28.74 -1.52
N TYR A 150 9.67 -28.19 -2.04
CA TYR A 150 8.62 -27.59 -1.22
C TYR A 150 7.23 -27.93 -1.75
N GLY A 151 6.32 -28.09 -0.80
CA GLY A 151 4.89 -28.08 -1.04
C GLY A 151 4.35 -26.66 -0.92
N ARG A 152 3.49 -26.26 -1.86
CA ARG A 152 2.80 -24.97 -1.82
C ARG A 152 1.38 -25.16 -1.31
N PRO A 153 1.01 -24.69 -0.10
CA PRO A 153 -0.37 -24.75 0.42
C PRO A 153 -1.34 -23.81 -0.29
N ALA A 154 -2.64 -24.12 -0.26
CA ALA A 154 -3.69 -23.36 -0.98
C ALA A 154 -4.23 -22.26 -0.06
N TYR A 155 -3.35 -21.37 0.37
CA TYR A 155 -3.76 -20.27 1.21
C TYR A 155 -4.76 -19.36 0.50
N THR A 156 -5.62 -18.72 1.28
CA THR A 156 -6.38 -17.59 0.79
C THR A 156 -5.40 -16.51 0.31
N ALA A 157 -5.58 -16.06 -0.93
CA ALA A 157 -4.73 -15.04 -1.51
C ALA A 157 -4.83 -13.75 -0.69
N TYR A 158 -3.68 -13.17 -0.33
CA TYR A 158 -3.65 -11.85 0.28
C TYR A 158 -4.17 -10.81 -0.71
N LYS A 159 -5.13 -10.00 -0.27
CA LYS A 159 -5.67 -8.88 -1.04
C LYS A 159 -5.84 -7.69 -0.09
N TRP A 160 -5.00 -6.68 -0.28
CA TRP A 160 -5.18 -5.40 0.41
C TRP A 160 -6.47 -4.74 -0.07
N ASN A 161 -7.25 -4.20 0.87
CA ASN A 161 -8.54 -3.56 0.60
C ASN A 161 -8.42 -2.04 0.33
N GLY A 162 -7.22 -1.51 0.21
CA GLY A 162 -6.97 -0.08 0.00
C GLY A 162 -7.13 0.80 1.24
N LYS A 163 -7.32 0.20 2.43
CA LYS A 163 -7.53 0.93 3.69
C LYS A 163 -6.38 0.75 4.64
N ALA A 164 -6.21 1.71 5.53
CA ALA A 164 -5.28 1.59 6.65
C ALA A 164 -5.90 0.64 7.71
N PRO A 165 -5.10 -0.18 8.40
CA PRO A 165 -5.62 -1.11 9.39
C PRO A 165 -6.11 -0.38 10.66
N ALA A 166 -7.25 -0.76 11.22
CA ALA A 166 -7.80 -0.10 12.41
C ALA A 166 -7.17 -0.52 13.76
N ALA A 167 -5.95 -1.08 13.78
CA ALA A 167 -5.27 -1.52 15.01
C ALA A 167 -4.13 -0.61 15.42
N THR A 168 -3.83 -0.58 16.71
CA THR A 168 -2.48 -0.23 17.14
C THR A 168 -1.49 -1.31 16.72
N LEU A 169 -0.46 -0.91 15.98
CA LEU A 169 0.62 -1.79 15.55
C LEU A 169 1.97 -1.20 15.97
N ARG A 170 2.91 -2.06 16.31
CA ARG A 170 4.23 -1.68 16.83
C ARG A 170 5.29 -2.69 16.42
N ARG A 171 6.55 -2.31 16.66
CA ARG A 171 7.71 -3.17 16.36
C ARG A 171 7.52 -4.57 16.93
N GLY A 172 7.74 -5.58 16.09
CA GLY A 172 7.59 -6.99 16.43
C GLY A 172 6.21 -7.57 16.10
N ASP A 173 5.21 -6.75 15.82
CA ASP A 173 3.95 -7.23 15.24
C ASP A 173 4.20 -7.78 13.83
N VAL A 174 3.40 -8.77 13.44
CA VAL A 174 3.54 -9.46 12.16
C VAL A 174 2.18 -9.81 11.57
N GLY A 175 2.16 -10.07 10.26
CA GLY A 175 1.03 -10.63 9.53
C GLY A 175 0.31 -9.64 8.62
N ASP A 176 -0.87 -10.03 8.14
CA ASP A 176 -1.57 -9.30 7.07
C ASP A 176 -1.92 -7.85 7.47
N ARG A 177 -2.18 -7.58 8.76
CA ARG A 177 -2.43 -6.21 9.25
C ARG A 177 -1.22 -5.31 9.12
N VAL A 178 -0.02 -5.85 9.36
CA VAL A 178 1.23 -5.11 9.15
C VAL A 178 1.47 -4.90 7.67
N ARG A 179 1.17 -5.91 6.85
CA ARG A 179 1.24 -5.79 5.40
C ARG A 179 0.29 -4.72 4.86
N ASP A 180 -0.92 -4.62 5.40
CA ASP A 180 -1.89 -3.57 5.08
C ASP A 180 -1.35 -2.18 5.44
N LEU A 181 -0.73 -2.03 6.62
CA LEU A 181 -0.06 -0.80 7.04
C LEU A 181 1.09 -0.42 6.09
N GLN A 182 1.96 -1.37 5.76
CA GLN A 182 3.10 -1.12 4.86
C GLN A 182 2.62 -0.70 3.46
N ASN A 183 1.59 -1.38 2.91
CA ASN A 183 0.97 -0.98 1.65
C ASN A 183 0.33 0.41 1.72
N ALA A 184 -0.36 0.71 2.82
CA ALA A 184 -0.94 2.02 3.07
C ALA A 184 0.11 3.13 3.12
N LEU A 185 1.22 2.93 3.85
CA LEU A 185 2.33 3.87 3.94
C LEU A 185 2.98 4.11 2.57
N MET A 186 3.26 3.05 1.80
CA MET A 186 3.80 3.19 0.44
C MET A 186 2.85 3.95 -0.48
N LYS A 187 1.54 3.67 -0.39
CA LYS A 187 0.52 4.37 -1.16
C LYS A 187 0.43 5.86 -0.78
N ALA A 188 0.67 6.19 0.48
CA ALA A 188 0.76 7.56 1.00
C ALA A 188 2.11 8.25 0.72
N GLY A 189 3.04 7.60 -0.01
CA GLY A 189 4.31 8.19 -0.43
C GLY A 189 5.49 7.94 0.51
N GLU A 190 5.34 7.09 1.54
CA GLU A 190 6.48 6.64 2.34
C GLU A 190 7.29 5.56 1.61
N ARG A 191 8.56 5.40 2.00
CA ARG A 191 9.48 4.45 1.38
C ARG A 191 9.73 3.25 2.29
N LEU A 192 9.59 2.05 1.72
CA LEU A 192 10.05 0.78 2.27
C LEU A 192 10.94 0.04 1.24
N PRO A 193 12.17 0.53 1.01
CA PRO A 193 13.04 0.06 -0.07
C PRO A 193 13.67 -1.32 0.12
N GLU A 194 13.82 -1.80 1.36
CA GLU A 194 14.54 -3.04 1.67
C GLU A 194 13.64 -4.27 1.56
N PHE A 195 12.45 -4.22 2.20
CA PHE A 195 11.55 -5.38 2.25
C PHE A 195 10.13 -5.10 1.74
N GLY A 196 9.75 -3.83 1.56
CA GLY A 196 8.42 -3.47 1.10
C GLY A 196 7.31 -3.93 2.06
N ALA A 197 6.22 -4.45 1.51
CA ALA A 197 5.09 -4.99 2.30
C ALA A 197 5.28 -6.48 2.64
N ASP A 198 6.29 -6.79 3.45
CA ASP A 198 6.60 -8.17 3.85
C ASP A 198 5.68 -8.72 4.97
N GLY A 199 5.00 -7.83 5.69
CA GLY A 199 4.15 -8.16 6.83
C GLY A 199 4.92 -8.25 8.15
N ASP A 200 6.17 -7.79 8.23
CA ASP A 200 6.96 -7.72 9.46
C ASP A 200 7.14 -6.27 9.91
N TYR A 201 6.70 -5.94 11.14
CA TYR A 201 6.85 -4.59 11.68
C TYR A 201 8.27 -4.44 12.24
N GLY A 202 9.23 -4.41 11.32
CA GLY A 202 10.65 -4.26 11.58
C GLY A 202 11.08 -2.80 11.72
N VAL A 203 12.40 -2.59 11.72
CA VAL A 203 13.02 -1.25 11.76
C VAL A 203 12.56 -0.40 10.59
N GLU A 204 12.45 -0.98 9.39
CA GLU A 204 11.99 -0.28 8.19
C GLU A 204 10.56 0.28 8.36
N THR A 205 9.63 -0.52 8.87
CA THR A 205 8.25 -0.07 9.12
C THR A 205 8.18 0.97 10.24
N VAL A 206 8.97 0.81 11.31
CA VAL A 206 9.11 1.84 12.37
C VAL A 206 9.56 3.18 11.78
N ASN A 207 10.55 3.17 10.90
CA ASN A 207 11.07 4.37 10.25
C ASN A 207 10.02 5.00 9.32
N ALA A 208 9.32 4.20 8.52
CA ALA A 208 8.25 4.69 7.64
C ALA A 208 7.09 5.32 8.44
N VAL A 209 6.66 4.69 9.54
CA VAL A 209 5.62 5.25 10.43
C VAL A 209 6.10 6.53 11.10
N THR A 210 7.34 6.57 11.58
CA THR A 210 7.93 7.78 12.19
C THR A 210 8.01 8.93 11.19
N SER A 211 8.42 8.65 9.94
CA SER A 211 8.48 9.62 8.85
C SER A 211 7.08 10.19 8.56
N PHE A 212 6.08 9.32 8.40
CA PHE A 212 4.71 9.73 8.16
C PHE A 212 4.17 10.60 9.32
N GLN A 213 4.38 10.17 10.57
CA GLN A 213 3.97 10.93 11.76
C GLN A 213 4.57 12.34 11.77
N ARG A 214 5.85 12.50 11.43
CA ARG A 214 6.51 13.81 11.36
C ARG A 214 5.94 14.69 10.25
N LYS A 215 5.67 14.14 9.06
CA LYS A 215 5.11 14.91 7.92
C LYS A 215 3.69 15.39 8.16
N HIS A 216 2.96 14.76 9.06
CA HIS A 216 1.57 15.06 9.36
C HIS A 216 1.36 15.61 10.79
N ASP A 217 2.44 16.09 11.44
CA ASP A 217 2.43 16.69 12.78
C ASP A 217 1.69 15.85 13.84
N ILE A 218 1.81 14.52 13.74
CA ILE A 218 1.10 13.58 14.61
C ILE A 218 1.86 13.40 15.91
N SER A 219 1.28 13.94 16.98
CA SER A 219 1.77 13.71 18.35
C SER A 219 1.30 12.34 18.88
N GLU A 220 1.99 11.27 18.45
CA GLU A 220 1.93 9.91 19.01
C GLU A 220 3.36 9.39 19.29
N THR A 221 3.50 8.27 20.01
CA THR A 221 4.81 7.63 20.21
C THR A 221 5.44 7.31 18.86
N ALA A 222 6.64 7.84 18.62
CA ALA A 222 7.34 7.70 17.36
C ALA A 222 7.47 6.23 16.94
N GLY A 223 7.02 5.93 15.72
CA GLY A 223 7.12 4.61 15.12
C GLY A 223 6.11 3.58 15.65
N VAL A 224 5.25 3.96 16.60
CA VAL A 224 4.05 3.20 16.97
C VAL A 224 2.89 3.71 16.12
N TYR A 225 2.27 2.82 15.36
CA TYR A 225 1.08 3.14 14.58
C TYR A 225 -0.13 3.11 15.52
N GLY A 226 -0.57 4.29 15.97
CA GLY A 226 -1.71 4.47 16.87
C GLY A 226 -2.96 4.97 16.14
N SER A 227 -3.98 5.34 16.93
CA SER A 227 -5.27 5.80 16.40
C SER A 227 -5.19 7.09 15.58
N ARG A 228 -4.31 8.04 15.96
CA ARG A 228 -4.12 9.30 15.23
C ARG A 228 -3.35 9.05 13.94
N THR A 229 -2.30 8.22 13.97
CA THR A 229 -1.63 7.79 12.73
C THR A 229 -2.58 7.03 11.81
N ALA A 230 -3.44 6.18 12.34
CA ALA A 230 -4.43 5.46 11.54
C ALA A 230 -5.42 6.41 10.84
N ALA A 231 -5.95 7.39 11.57
CA ALA A 231 -6.86 8.39 11.00
C ALA A 231 -6.18 9.24 9.92
N ALA A 232 -4.96 9.73 10.18
CA ALA A 232 -4.21 10.52 9.21
C ALA A 232 -3.83 9.71 7.96
N LEU A 233 -3.38 8.47 8.13
CA LEU A 233 -3.05 7.59 7.01
C LEU A 233 -4.29 7.25 6.19
N GLN A 234 -5.42 6.98 6.84
CA GLN A 234 -6.68 6.78 6.13
C GLN A 234 -7.11 8.02 5.34
N LYS A 235 -6.89 9.24 5.88
CA LYS A 235 -7.13 10.50 5.15
C LYS A 235 -6.20 10.64 3.94
N ALA A 236 -4.92 10.28 4.08
CA ALA A 236 -3.95 10.31 2.98
C ALA A 236 -4.23 9.28 1.87
N LEU A 237 -4.91 8.17 2.21
CA LEU A 237 -5.33 7.15 1.25
C LEU A 237 -6.61 7.47 0.50
N SER A 238 -7.48 8.30 1.08
CA SER A 238 -8.69 8.76 0.40
C SER A 238 -8.29 9.55 -0.85
N PRO A 239 -9.06 9.48 -1.95
CA PRO A 239 -8.88 10.39 -3.06
C PRO A 239 -8.85 11.79 -2.49
N ARG A 240 -7.80 12.54 -2.82
CA ARG A 240 -7.72 13.94 -2.44
C ARG A 240 -9.03 14.60 -2.93
N PRO A 241 -9.83 15.23 -2.06
CA PRO A 241 -10.67 16.31 -2.53
C PRO A 241 -9.75 17.24 -3.34
N PRO A 242 -10.20 17.82 -4.47
CA PRO A 242 -9.36 18.76 -5.21
C PRO A 242 -8.69 19.69 -4.21
N GLU A 243 -7.35 19.68 -4.30
CA GLU A 243 -6.45 20.48 -3.49
C GLU A 243 -7.00 21.91 -3.46
N GLU A 244 -7.22 22.48 -2.26
CA GLU A 244 -7.25 23.95 -2.11
C GLU A 244 -5.83 24.43 -2.42
N ASP A 245 -5.44 24.36 -3.69
CA ASP A 245 -4.44 25.26 -4.22
C ASP A 245 -5.11 26.62 -4.35
N ASP A 246 -4.39 27.66 -3.97
CA ASP A 246 -4.67 29.06 -4.29
C ASP A 246 -4.57 29.31 -5.82
N GLU A 247 -5.14 28.43 -6.64
CA GLU A 247 -5.24 28.55 -8.09
C GLU A 247 -6.62 29.10 -8.46
N VAL A 248 -6.61 30.38 -8.82
CA VAL A 248 -7.55 31.05 -9.75
C VAL A 248 -8.49 30.06 -10.47
N ARG A 249 -9.72 29.89 -9.94
CA ARG A 249 -10.72 28.95 -10.48
C ARG A 249 -11.33 29.40 -11.82
N TYR A 250 -11.13 30.65 -12.20
CA TYR A 250 -11.69 31.23 -13.41
C TYR A 250 -10.61 31.93 -14.19
N TYR A 251 -10.27 31.40 -15.36
CA TYR A 251 -9.41 32.06 -16.34
C TYR A 251 -9.83 31.70 -17.75
N GLY A 252 -9.43 32.52 -18.72
CA GLY A 252 -9.73 32.26 -20.12
C GLY A 252 -9.27 33.38 -21.05
N GLN A 253 -9.78 33.34 -22.28
CA GLN A 253 -9.53 34.36 -23.29
C GLN A 253 -10.87 34.95 -23.75
N LEU A 254 -10.88 36.24 -24.06
CA LEU A 254 -12.01 36.90 -24.69
C LEU A 254 -12.12 36.49 -26.16
N ASN A 255 -13.36 36.45 -26.65
CA ASN A 255 -13.64 36.36 -28.07
C ASN A 255 -13.03 37.57 -28.82
N ASN A 256 -12.38 37.29 -29.95
CA ASN A 256 -11.81 38.32 -30.84
C ASN A 256 -12.84 38.79 -31.87
N GLY A 257 -12.60 39.96 -32.44
CA GLY A 257 -13.45 40.62 -33.43
C GLY A 257 -14.25 41.83 -32.88
N PRO A 258 -14.70 42.71 -33.78
CA PRO A 258 -15.36 43.96 -33.38
C PRO A 258 -16.69 43.67 -32.69
N ALA A 259 -16.93 44.34 -31.56
CA ALA A 259 -18.13 44.16 -30.73
C ALA A 259 -18.37 42.73 -30.21
N ALA A 260 -17.37 41.83 -30.27
CA ALA A 260 -17.49 40.48 -29.75
C ALA A 260 -17.81 40.48 -28.26
N ILE A 261 -18.65 39.53 -27.83
CA ILE A 261 -19.08 39.38 -26.44
C ILE A 261 -18.59 38.05 -25.88
N THR A 262 -18.06 38.09 -24.66
CA THR A 262 -17.65 36.91 -23.89
C THR A 262 -18.44 36.89 -22.58
N PRO A 263 -19.44 36.02 -22.44
CA PRO A 263 -20.11 35.78 -21.18
C PRO A 263 -19.28 34.84 -20.30
N ILE A 264 -19.20 35.14 -19.02
CA ILE A 264 -18.47 34.39 -18.00
C ILE A 264 -19.41 34.16 -16.84
N SER A 265 -19.59 32.90 -16.43
CA SER A 265 -20.31 32.55 -15.20
C SER A 265 -19.32 32.40 -14.07
N ILE A 266 -19.55 33.12 -12.98
CA ILE A 266 -18.77 33.03 -11.74
C ILE A 266 -19.74 32.56 -10.66
N HIS A 267 -19.40 31.53 -9.89
CA HIS A 267 -20.26 31.13 -8.79
C HIS A 267 -20.19 32.17 -7.67
N PRO A 268 -21.33 32.55 -7.06
CA PRO A 268 -21.33 33.53 -5.98
C PRO A 268 -20.40 33.13 -4.84
N GLY A 269 -19.49 34.03 -4.48
CA GLY A 269 -18.49 33.85 -3.44
C GLY A 269 -17.15 33.27 -3.91
N ASP A 270 -17.04 32.78 -5.15
CA ASP A 270 -15.82 32.10 -5.62
C ASP A 270 -14.72 33.07 -6.11
N ALA A 271 -15.05 34.34 -6.37
CA ALA A 271 -14.07 35.37 -6.72
C ALA A 271 -14.50 36.74 -6.17
N THR A 272 -13.52 37.62 -5.95
CA THR A 272 -13.68 38.99 -5.42
C THR A 272 -13.34 40.07 -6.45
N ALA A 273 -12.65 39.72 -7.53
CA ALA A 273 -12.29 40.62 -8.63
C ALA A 273 -12.08 39.85 -9.94
N ILE A 274 -12.12 40.58 -11.05
CA ILE A 274 -11.72 40.08 -12.39
C ILE A 274 -10.64 40.98 -12.99
N GLY A 275 -9.61 40.39 -13.58
CA GLY A 275 -8.47 41.08 -14.16
C GLY A 275 -8.21 40.70 -15.61
N PHE A 276 -7.50 41.56 -16.34
CA PHE A 276 -7.30 41.41 -17.80
C PHE A 276 -5.88 41.71 -18.22
N TRP A 277 -5.31 40.91 -19.13
CA TRP A 277 -4.00 41.17 -19.72
C TRP A 277 -3.95 40.76 -21.18
N GLY A 278 -2.94 41.26 -21.89
CA GLY A 278 -2.69 40.93 -23.29
C GLY A 278 -1.22 41.20 -23.61
N ASP A 279 -0.85 41.02 -24.87
CA ASP A 279 0.50 41.16 -25.39
C ASP A 279 0.58 42.20 -26.53
N ASN A 280 -0.33 43.18 -26.55
CA ASN A 280 -0.43 44.21 -27.60
C ASN A 280 0.91 44.95 -27.85
N GLY A 281 1.71 45.19 -26.82
CA GLY A 281 3.03 45.81 -26.97
C GLY A 281 4.03 44.95 -27.75
N ILE A 282 3.97 43.61 -27.63
CA ILE A 282 4.81 42.69 -28.42
C ILE A 282 4.32 42.65 -29.87
N GLN A 283 3.00 42.68 -30.06
CA GLN A 283 2.38 42.66 -31.40
C GLN A 283 2.44 44.01 -32.13
N GLN A 284 2.90 45.09 -31.45
CA GLN A 284 2.87 46.47 -31.95
C GLN A 284 1.45 46.93 -32.33
N LEU A 285 0.45 46.48 -31.56
CA LEU A 285 -0.96 46.83 -31.71
C LEU A 285 -1.38 47.87 -30.66
N PRO A 286 -2.42 48.69 -30.94
CA PRO A 286 -2.96 49.58 -29.93
C PRO A 286 -3.48 48.81 -28.70
N PRO A 287 -3.52 49.42 -27.50
CA PRO A 287 -4.15 48.82 -26.33
C PRO A 287 -5.60 48.41 -26.59
N ALA A 288 -6.03 47.30 -25.99
CA ALA A 288 -7.38 46.81 -26.15
C ALA A 288 -8.37 47.61 -25.28
N SER A 289 -9.57 47.88 -25.80
CA SER A 289 -10.64 48.56 -25.08
C SER A 289 -11.81 47.60 -24.86
N ILE A 290 -12.21 47.41 -23.59
CA ILE A 290 -13.27 46.47 -23.22
C ILE A 290 -14.28 47.12 -22.28
N ARG A 291 -15.55 46.77 -22.44
CA ARG A 291 -16.60 47.08 -21.47
C ARG A 291 -16.95 45.82 -20.69
N VAL A 292 -16.81 45.90 -19.37
CA VAL A 292 -17.06 44.79 -18.44
C VAL A 292 -18.36 45.09 -17.69
N ALA A 293 -19.40 44.30 -17.90
CA ALA A 293 -20.65 44.36 -17.13
C ALA A 293 -20.67 43.22 -16.11
N ILE A 294 -20.93 43.53 -14.84
CA ILE A 294 -20.96 42.57 -13.73
C ILE A 294 -22.39 42.55 -13.18
N HIS A 295 -22.93 41.35 -12.99
CA HIS A 295 -24.26 41.09 -12.45
C HIS A 295 -24.15 40.53 -11.03
N ASP A 296 -24.96 41.07 -10.12
CA ASP A 296 -25.08 40.64 -8.73
C ASP A 296 -26.54 40.70 -8.26
N ALA A 297 -26.82 40.36 -7.00
CA ALA A 297 -28.20 40.34 -6.48
C ALA A 297 -28.91 41.72 -6.48
N LYS A 298 -28.17 42.82 -6.64
CA LYS A 298 -28.70 44.20 -6.67
C LYS A 298 -28.87 44.71 -8.10
N GLY A 299 -28.54 43.92 -9.12
CA GLY A 299 -28.66 44.27 -10.54
C GLY A 299 -27.32 44.17 -11.26
N TRP A 300 -27.05 45.10 -12.17
CA TRP A 300 -25.77 45.12 -12.89
C TRP A 300 -25.11 46.49 -12.85
N TYR A 301 -23.79 46.49 -13.00
CA TYR A 301 -23.00 47.69 -13.22
C TYR A 301 -21.92 47.42 -14.27
N SER A 302 -21.38 48.47 -14.88
CA SER A 302 -20.36 48.31 -15.92
C SER A 302 -19.25 49.33 -15.82
N GLU A 303 -18.07 48.94 -16.27
CA GLU A 303 -16.88 49.79 -16.39
C GLU A 303 -16.22 49.56 -17.75
N ILE A 304 -15.57 50.60 -18.28
CA ILE A 304 -14.72 50.50 -19.48
C ILE A 304 -13.28 50.49 -19.04
N LEU A 305 -12.52 49.50 -19.50
CA LEU A 305 -11.10 49.33 -19.19
C LEU A 305 -10.28 49.38 -20.47
N VAL A 306 -9.04 49.86 -20.32
CA VAL A 306 -7.99 49.72 -21.33
C VAL A 306 -6.99 48.68 -20.85
N VAL A 307 -6.77 47.65 -21.65
CA VAL A 307 -5.79 46.59 -21.41
C VAL A 307 -4.55 46.91 -22.23
N ASP A 308 -3.46 47.24 -21.55
CA ASP A 308 -2.19 47.64 -22.13
C ASP A 308 -1.06 46.84 -21.49
N SER A 309 -0.37 46.01 -22.27
CA SER A 309 0.72 45.16 -21.80
C SER A 309 1.91 45.93 -21.24
N ALA A 310 2.00 47.24 -21.50
CA ALA A 310 3.01 48.12 -20.92
C ALA A 310 2.64 48.64 -19.51
N LYS A 311 1.42 48.36 -19.02
CA LYS A 311 0.90 48.82 -17.73
C LYS A 311 0.58 47.64 -16.82
N PRO A 312 0.48 47.87 -15.49
CA PRO A 312 -0.03 46.84 -14.58
C PRO A 312 -1.42 46.36 -15.00
N LYS A 313 -1.66 45.07 -14.81
CA LYS A 313 -2.94 44.41 -15.07
C LYS A 313 -4.11 45.17 -14.40
N PRO A 314 -5.09 45.68 -15.16
CA PRO A 314 -6.28 46.28 -14.58
C PRO A 314 -7.17 45.21 -13.90
N TRP A 315 -7.78 45.59 -12.79
CA TRP A 315 -8.69 44.76 -12.00
C TRP A 315 -9.99 45.51 -11.70
N ILE A 316 -11.13 44.84 -11.84
CA ILE A 316 -12.41 45.32 -11.30
C ILE A 316 -12.77 44.47 -10.10
N ARG A 317 -12.89 45.10 -8.93
CA ARG A 317 -13.40 44.44 -7.72
C ARG A 317 -14.91 44.30 -7.79
N PHE A 318 -15.41 43.15 -7.38
CA PHE A 318 -16.84 42.91 -7.26
C PHE A 318 -17.39 43.70 -6.07
N ARG A 319 -18.50 44.41 -6.29
CA ARG A 319 -19.16 45.19 -5.23
C ARG A 319 -19.73 44.28 -4.14
N ASP A 320 -20.23 43.12 -4.53
CA ASP A 320 -20.75 42.10 -3.62
C ASP A 320 -20.39 40.69 -4.09
N PRO A 321 -19.15 40.23 -3.81
CA PRO A 321 -18.64 38.92 -4.24
C PRO A 321 -19.57 37.74 -3.92
N LYS A 322 -20.31 37.81 -2.81
CA LYS A 322 -21.20 36.74 -2.34
C LYS A 322 -22.44 36.56 -3.21
N THR A 323 -22.72 37.51 -4.08
CA THR A 323 -23.92 37.51 -4.93
C THR A 323 -23.62 37.72 -6.40
N THR A 324 -22.37 37.99 -6.76
CA THR A 324 -21.93 38.08 -8.16
C THR A 324 -22.03 36.70 -8.82
N ASP A 325 -22.84 36.60 -9.87
CA ASP A 325 -23.12 35.33 -10.57
C ASP A 325 -22.74 35.35 -12.06
N GLY A 326 -22.43 36.51 -12.62
CA GLY A 326 -22.11 36.65 -14.03
C GLY A 326 -21.34 37.90 -14.40
N VAL A 327 -20.46 37.77 -15.40
CA VAL A 327 -19.73 38.86 -16.03
C VAL A 327 -19.90 38.77 -17.55
N SER A 328 -20.24 39.87 -18.20
CA SER A 328 -20.33 39.97 -19.67
C SER A 328 -19.36 41.01 -20.16
N ILE A 329 -18.44 40.61 -21.05
CA ILE A 329 -17.40 41.50 -21.56
C ILE A 329 -17.61 41.71 -23.04
N ARG A 330 -17.61 42.98 -23.46
CA ARG A 330 -17.72 43.36 -24.87
C ARG A 330 -16.46 44.06 -25.33
N ARG A 331 -15.97 43.71 -26.52
CA ARG A 331 -14.92 44.46 -27.23
C ARG A 331 -15.46 45.82 -27.67
N GLU A 332 -14.83 46.90 -27.23
CA GLU A 332 -15.10 48.27 -27.69
C GLU A 332 -14.04 48.74 -28.70
N ASP A 333 -13.15 47.83 -29.10
CA ASP A 333 -12.13 47.98 -30.14
C ASP A 333 -12.45 47.09 -31.36
N ASP A 334 -11.49 46.97 -32.27
CA ASP A 334 -11.57 46.12 -33.47
C ASP A 334 -11.45 44.62 -33.17
N GLY A 335 -11.11 44.25 -31.94
CA GLY A 335 -10.95 42.87 -31.54
C GLY A 335 -9.64 42.20 -31.96
N ALA A 336 -8.63 42.95 -32.44
CA ALA A 336 -7.41 42.38 -33.01
C ALA A 336 -6.44 41.83 -31.95
N VAL A 337 -6.35 42.48 -30.80
CA VAL A 337 -5.51 42.03 -29.67
C VAL A 337 -6.18 40.87 -28.95
N ALA A 338 -5.44 39.79 -28.68
CA ALA A 338 -5.88 38.72 -27.79
C ALA A 338 -5.85 39.21 -26.33
N VAL A 339 -6.98 39.12 -25.65
CA VAL A 339 -7.10 39.52 -24.23
C VAL A 339 -7.44 38.30 -23.40
N ALA A 340 -6.57 37.98 -22.46
CA ALA A 340 -6.79 36.97 -21.44
C ALA A 340 -7.37 37.58 -20.16
N TRP A 341 -8.07 36.77 -19.39
CA TRP A 341 -8.73 37.18 -18.16
C TRP A 341 -8.62 36.11 -17.09
N ASP A 342 -8.73 36.55 -15.85
CA ASP A 342 -8.87 35.70 -14.67
C ASP A 342 -9.74 36.36 -13.60
N ALA A 343 -10.33 35.54 -12.72
CA ALA A 343 -11.01 36.02 -11.53
C ALA A 343 -10.44 35.36 -10.28
N SER A 344 -10.29 36.18 -9.24
CA SER A 344 -9.65 35.86 -7.95
C SER A 344 -10.50 36.31 -6.79
#